data_AF-A0A4Q3W8V4-F1
#
_entry.id   AF-A0A4Q3W8V4-F1
#
_cell.length_a   1.000
_cell.length_b   1.000
_cell.length_c   1.000
_cell.angle_alpha   90.00
_cell.angle_beta   90.00
_cell.angle_gamma   90.00
#
_symmetry.space_group_name_H-M   'P 1'
#
loop_
_entity.id
_entity.type
_entity.pdbx_description
1 polymer ?
#
loop_
_entity_poly.entity_id
_entity_poly.type
_entity_poly.pdbx_seq_one_letter_code
_entity_poly.pdbx_strand_id
1 'polypeptide(L)'
;MAIESPERTSLESPPFETPTPTLREAVTPRALSLGGLLAAGLAGLNAWIETVADVHFLAGIQMPFGAIFALLILVLFVNGPLRLLRNKVAFIGKVFPPFSSVELITVYVMLLFAALISTAGSDNFFLTTGAALFYFSSRENRWAELFYNHVPRHFAPGWDGVTYQREVIEPMYSGGLNYTEIPWHAWTVMLLGWGIFLLMVYSSLFWTSLLLRRQWIESEALSFPLVQLPLQMVETGPSSSPPARE
;
A
#
# COMPACT_ATOMS: atom_id res chain seq x y z
N MET A 1 30.44 3.26 67.21
CA MET A 1 30.70 2.97 65.79
C MET A 1 29.37 2.56 65.19
N ALA A 2 28.55 3.55 64.83
CA ALA A 2 27.24 3.34 64.22
C ALA A 2 27.40 3.54 62.72
N ILE A 3 27.03 2.53 61.94
CA ILE A 3 27.06 2.58 60.48
C ILE A 3 25.67 3.03 60.05
N GLU A 4 25.54 4.30 59.65
CA GLU A 4 24.33 4.82 59.00
C GLU A 4 24.16 4.13 57.64
N SER A 5 22.99 3.50 57.44
CA SER A 5 22.56 2.99 56.15
C SER A 5 22.18 4.16 55.23
N PRO A 6 22.61 4.20 53.95
CA PRO A 6 22.23 5.27 53.06
C PRO A 6 20.74 5.15 52.71
N GLU A 7 20.00 6.25 52.88
CA GLU A 7 18.63 6.41 52.40
C GLU A 7 18.56 6.05 50.91
N ARG A 8 17.74 5.07 50.57
CA ARG A 8 17.35 4.82 49.17
C ARG A 8 16.45 5.97 48.74
N THR A 9 17.02 6.96 48.08
CA THR A 9 16.28 7.90 47.24
C THR A 9 15.60 7.07 46.14
N SER A 10 14.30 6.83 46.31
CA SER A 10 13.45 6.31 45.25
C SER A 10 13.40 7.35 44.15
N LEU A 11 14.19 7.12 43.08
CA LEU A 11 14.02 7.80 41.82
C LEU A 11 12.67 7.36 41.25
N GLU A 12 11.59 8.03 41.65
CA GLU A 12 10.32 8.01 40.93
C GLU A 12 10.62 8.52 39.52
N SER A 13 10.69 7.60 38.56
CA SER A 13 10.66 7.94 37.14
C SER A 13 9.45 8.83 36.91
N PRO A 14 9.57 9.98 36.22
CA PRO A 14 8.42 10.81 35.94
C PRO A 14 7.34 9.95 35.27
N PRO A 15 6.06 10.11 35.64
CA PRO A 15 4.98 9.38 34.99
C PRO A 15 5.10 9.61 33.48
N PHE A 16 5.03 8.53 32.70
CA PHE A 16 4.95 8.59 31.24
C PHE A 16 3.77 9.50 30.89
N GLU A 17 4.04 10.75 30.55
CA GLU A 17 3.04 11.65 29.99
C GLU A 17 2.64 11.06 28.65
N THR A 18 1.53 10.33 28.62
CA THR A 18 0.89 9.96 27.36
C THR A 18 0.54 11.27 26.66
N PRO A 19 1.12 11.59 25.50
CA PRO A 19 0.80 12.82 24.81
C PRO A 19 -0.71 12.89 24.60
N THR A 20 -1.36 13.87 25.21
CA THR A 20 -2.77 14.16 25.01
C THR A 20 -2.98 14.28 23.50
N PRO A 21 -3.87 13.47 22.88
CA PRO A 21 -4.06 13.52 21.45
C PRO A 21 -4.59 14.91 21.09
N THR A 22 -3.71 15.75 20.57
CA THR A 22 -4.05 17.05 20.00
C THR A 22 -5.03 16.78 18.87
N LEU A 23 -6.18 17.48 18.89
CA LEU A 23 -7.27 17.48 17.91
C LEU A 23 -7.16 16.41 16.82
N ARG A 24 -8.03 15.39 16.87
CA ARG A 24 -8.19 14.40 15.78
C ARG A 24 -8.44 15.14 14.46
N GLU A 25 -7.37 15.45 13.73
CA GLU A 25 -7.49 15.92 12.36
C GLU A 25 -8.15 14.78 11.58
N ALA A 26 -9.36 15.03 11.09
CA ALA A 26 -10.14 14.03 10.38
C ALA A 26 -9.54 13.78 9.00
N VAL A 27 -9.66 12.55 8.52
CA VAL A 27 -9.33 12.20 7.13
C VAL A 27 -10.19 13.06 6.20
N THR A 28 -9.54 13.83 5.34
CA THR A 28 -10.24 14.72 4.41
C THR A 28 -10.48 14.04 3.06
N PRO A 29 -11.59 14.35 2.37
CA PRO A 29 -11.83 13.84 1.02
C PRO A 29 -10.73 14.19 0.02
N ARG A 30 -10.07 15.36 0.18
CA ARG A 30 -8.95 15.76 -0.69
C ARG A 30 -7.75 14.82 -0.60
N ALA A 31 -7.44 14.32 0.60
CA ALA A 31 -6.36 13.37 0.81
C ALA A 31 -6.72 12.00 0.22
N LEU A 32 -7.98 11.57 0.35
CA LEU A 32 -8.46 10.34 -0.27
C LEU A 32 -8.39 10.41 -1.80
N SER A 33 -8.84 11.52 -2.40
CA SER A 33 -8.78 11.69 -3.87
C SER A 33 -7.34 11.74 -4.38
N LEU A 34 -6.47 12.51 -3.71
CA LEU A 34 -5.05 12.58 -4.07
C LEU A 34 -4.37 11.22 -3.89
N GLY A 35 -4.61 10.56 -2.75
CA GLY A 35 -4.08 9.23 -2.46
C GLY A 35 -4.56 8.20 -3.47
N GLY A 36 -5.83 8.24 -3.88
CA GLY A 36 -6.39 7.35 -4.90
C GLY A 36 -5.77 7.58 -6.28
N LEU A 37 -5.59 8.84 -6.69
CA LEU A 37 -4.91 9.19 -7.94
C LEU A 37 -3.46 8.69 -7.95
N LEU A 38 -2.70 8.99 -6.89
CA LEU A 38 -1.30 8.57 -6.78
C LEU A 38 -1.18 7.05 -6.65
N ALA A 39 -2.11 6.38 -5.96
CA ALA A 39 -2.19 4.93 -5.88
C ALA A 39 -2.41 4.28 -7.25
N ALA A 40 -3.37 4.79 -8.03
CA ALA A 40 -3.62 4.31 -9.39
C ALA A 40 -2.41 4.54 -10.30
N GLY A 41 -1.78 5.72 -10.20
CA GLY A 41 -0.56 6.04 -10.95
C GLY A 41 0.61 5.13 -10.57
N LEU A 42 0.82 4.86 -9.28
CA LEU A 42 1.86 3.96 -8.79
C LEU A 42 1.61 2.52 -9.23
N ALA A 43 0.37 2.04 -9.16
CA ALA A 43 -0.01 0.71 -9.63
C ALA A 43 0.22 0.55 -11.13
N GLY A 44 -0.22 1.52 -11.94
CA GLY A 44 0.03 1.52 -13.38
C GLY A 44 1.51 1.61 -13.74
N LEU A 45 2.29 2.39 -12.98
CA LEU A 45 3.74 2.47 -13.13
C LEU A 45 4.40 1.12 -12.83
N ASN A 46 4.01 0.46 -11.74
CA ASN A 46 4.54 -0.87 -11.39
C ASN A 46 4.26 -1.88 -12.50
N ALA A 47 3.01 -1.96 -12.97
CA ALA A 47 2.62 -2.84 -14.06
C ALA A 47 3.44 -2.57 -15.35
N TRP A 48 3.64 -1.29 -15.70
CA TRP A 48 4.44 -0.92 -16.88
C TRP A 48 5.92 -1.28 -16.73
N ILE A 49 6.52 -1.01 -15.57
CA ILE A 49 7.94 -1.29 -15.32
C ILE A 49 8.21 -2.79 -15.37
N GLU A 50 7.30 -3.60 -14.84
CA GLU A 50 7.45 -5.05 -14.85
C GLU A 50 7.22 -5.65 -16.24
N THR A 51 6.18 -5.22 -16.96
CA THR A 51 5.82 -5.82 -18.26
C THR A 51 6.57 -5.27 -19.46
N VAL A 52 7.00 -4.01 -19.43
CA VAL A 52 7.65 -3.33 -20.57
C VAL A 52 9.13 -3.12 -20.33
N ALA A 53 9.52 -2.66 -19.14
CA ALA A 53 10.93 -2.40 -18.84
C ALA A 53 11.69 -3.66 -18.37
N ASP A 54 10.98 -4.77 -18.13
CA ASP A 54 11.53 -6.04 -17.61
C ASP A 54 12.35 -5.85 -16.32
N VAL A 55 12.00 -4.82 -15.54
CA VAL A 55 12.64 -4.53 -14.25
C VAL A 55 11.76 -5.07 -13.14
N HIS A 56 12.30 -6.04 -12.41
CA HIS A 56 11.62 -6.62 -11.27
C HIS A 56 11.54 -5.65 -10.07
N PHE A 57 10.32 -5.49 -9.53
CA PHE A 57 10.02 -5.10 -8.14
C PHE A 57 10.59 -3.77 -7.61
N LEU A 58 10.21 -2.62 -8.19
CA LEU A 58 10.45 -1.31 -7.53
C LEU A 58 9.66 -1.12 -6.23
N ALA A 59 8.58 -1.87 -6.04
CA ALA A 59 7.66 -1.74 -4.91
C ALA A 59 7.26 -3.07 -4.25
N GLY A 60 7.82 -4.20 -4.70
CA GLY A 60 7.36 -5.56 -4.34
C GLY A 60 8.26 -6.33 -3.37
N ILE A 61 9.12 -5.64 -2.62
CA ILE A 61 9.97 -6.22 -1.58
C ILE A 61 9.63 -5.62 -0.21
N GLN A 62 10.27 -6.14 0.85
CA GLN A 62 10.05 -5.80 2.27
C GLN A 62 10.09 -4.28 2.57
N MET A 63 10.67 -3.47 1.68
CA MET A 63 10.73 -2.01 1.78
C MET A 63 9.84 -1.36 0.71
N PRO A 64 8.83 -0.56 1.11
CA PRO A 64 7.90 0.07 0.19
C PRO A 64 8.48 1.35 -0.43
N PHE A 65 9.55 1.22 -1.22
CA PHE A 65 10.27 2.36 -1.81
C PHE A 65 9.36 3.29 -2.61
N GLY A 66 8.48 2.74 -3.44
CA GLY A 66 7.54 3.54 -4.25
C GLY A 66 6.68 4.49 -3.39
N ALA A 67 6.15 4.00 -2.26
CA ALA A 67 5.35 4.81 -1.36
C ALA A 67 6.18 5.88 -0.62
N ILE A 68 7.41 5.53 -0.19
CA ILE A 68 8.32 6.46 0.49
C ILE A 68 8.77 7.57 -0.46
N PHE A 69 9.19 7.23 -1.68
CA PHE A 69 9.60 8.23 -2.68
C PHE A 69 8.45 9.12 -3.12
N ALA A 70 7.26 8.56 -3.32
CA ALA A 70 6.07 9.35 -3.63
C ALA A 70 5.72 10.31 -2.48
N LEU A 71 5.80 9.87 -1.23
CA LEU A 71 5.62 10.73 -0.06
C LEU A 71 6.69 11.82 0.01
N LEU A 72 7.96 11.48 -0.21
CA LEU A 72 9.07 12.43 -0.23
C LEU A 72 8.86 13.52 -1.29
N ILE A 73 8.45 13.13 -2.50
CA ILE A 73 8.15 14.06 -3.58
C ILE A 73 6.97 14.96 -3.20
N LEU A 74 5.92 14.38 -2.63
CA LEU A 74 4.74 15.13 -2.17
C LEU A 74 5.11 16.14 -1.07
N VAL A 75 5.96 15.77 -0.13
CA VAL A 75 6.41 16.66 0.95
C VAL A 75 7.32 17.77 0.40
N LEU A 76 8.33 17.44 -0.40
CA LEU A 76 9.36 18.39 -0.85
C LEU A 76 8.88 19.31 -1.96
N PHE A 77 8.16 18.79 -2.95
CA PHE A 77 7.81 19.54 -4.17
C PHE A 77 6.38 20.05 -4.20
N VAL A 78 5.49 19.54 -3.34
CA VAL A 78 4.11 20.02 -3.24
C VAL A 78 3.90 20.74 -1.91
N ASN A 79 4.03 20.04 -0.78
CA ASN A 79 3.69 20.61 0.52
C ASN A 79 4.68 21.69 0.98
N GLY A 80 5.98 21.51 0.74
CA GLY A 80 7.02 22.50 1.06
C GLY A 80 6.79 23.86 0.39
N PRO A 81 6.65 23.90 -0.95
CA PRO A 81 6.32 25.13 -1.68
C PRO A 81 4.98 25.73 -1.25
N LEU A 82 3.93 24.92 -1.02
CA LEU A 82 2.64 25.40 -0.51
C LEU A 82 2.78 26.08 0.85
N ARG A 83 3.61 25.54 1.75
CA ARG A 83 3.89 26.16 3.05
C ARG A 83 4.68 27.45 2.94
N LEU A 84 5.69 27.50 2.07
CA LEU A 84 6.45 28.73 1.80
C LEU A 84 5.58 29.82 1.18
N LEU A 85 4.72 29.45 0.22
CA LEU A 85 3.80 30.36 -0.46
C LEU A 85 2.67 30.85 0.44
N ARG A 86 2.16 30.01 1.35
CA ARG A 86 1.18 30.43 2.38
C ARG A 86 1.70 31.61 3.20
N ASN A 87 2.97 31.59 3.58
CA ASN A 87 3.58 32.65 4.40
C ASN A 87 3.84 33.93 3.62
N LYS A 88 3.97 33.86 2.29
CA LYS A 88 4.24 35.01 1.42
C LYS A 88 3.00 35.60 0.75
N VAL A 89 1.99 34.79 0.45
CA VAL A 89 0.81 35.16 -0.32
C VAL A 89 -0.45 34.59 0.34
N ALA A 90 -1.13 35.44 1.12
CA ALA A 90 -2.30 35.04 1.91
C ALA A 90 -3.47 34.49 1.05
N PHE A 91 -3.59 34.92 -0.21
CA PHE A 91 -4.60 34.42 -1.14
C PHE A 91 -4.36 32.94 -1.52
N ILE A 92 -3.12 32.58 -1.85
CA ILE A 92 -2.75 31.20 -2.23
C ILE A 92 -2.92 30.26 -1.03
N GLY A 93 -2.58 30.71 0.18
CA GLY A 93 -2.78 29.94 1.40
C GLY A 93 -4.26 29.65 1.73
N LYS A 94 -5.19 30.48 1.24
CA LYS A 94 -6.64 30.24 1.36
C LYS A 94 -7.21 29.34 0.27
N VAL A 95 -6.67 29.41 -0.96
CA VAL A 95 -7.15 28.61 -2.10
C VAL A 95 -6.57 27.19 -2.08
N PHE A 96 -5.29 27.04 -1.74
CA PHE A 96 -4.59 25.77 -1.63
C PHE A 96 -3.91 25.62 -0.27
N PRO A 97 -4.68 25.29 0.79
CA PRO A 97 -4.09 25.08 2.11
C PRO A 97 -3.12 23.89 2.07
N PRO A 98 -1.96 23.99 2.75
CA PRO A 98 -1.00 22.90 2.80
C PRO A 98 -1.63 21.63 3.39
N PHE A 99 -1.03 20.49 3.07
CA PHE A 99 -1.45 19.22 3.62
C PHE A 99 -1.03 19.13 5.08
N SER A 100 -1.98 18.68 5.90
CA SER A 100 -1.77 18.33 7.30
C SER A 100 -0.99 17.03 7.42
N SER A 101 -0.50 16.75 8.62
CA SER A 101 0.25 15.53 8.89
C SER A 101 -0.63 14.28 8.72
N VAL A 102 -1.90 14.33 9.14
CA VAL A 102 -2.84 13.21 8.95
C VAL A 102 -3.13 12.93 7.49
N GLU A 103 -3.26 13.97 6.66
CA GLU A 103 -3.52 13.79 5.22
C GLU A 103 -2.35 13.16 4.48
N LEU A 104 -1.12 13.59 4.78
CA LEU A 104 0.08 13.01 4.20
C LEU A 104 0.27 11.55 4.62
N ILE A 105 0.03 11.23 5.90
CA ILE A 105 0.07 9.84 6.39
C ILE A 105 -1.03 9.01 5.73
N THR A 106 -2.23 9.57 5.53
CA THR A 106 -3.33 8.87 4.83
C THR A 106 -2.92 8.53 3.40
N VAL A 107 -2.38 9.50 2.65
CA VAL A 107 -1.87 9.27 1.29
C VAL A 107 -0.77 8.21 1.29
N TYR A 108 0.16 8.28 2.23
CA TYR A 108 1.23 7.29 2.37
C TYR A 108 0.68 5.87 2.61
N VAL A 109 -0.28 5.70 3.51
CA VAL A 109 -0.93 4.40 3.76
C VAL A 109 -1.63 3.88 2.50
N MET A 110 -2.34 4.74 1.76
CA MET A 110 -2.96 4.34 0.48
C MET A 110 -1.91 3.86 -0.53
N LEU A 111 -0.77 4.54 -0.60
CA LEU A 111 0.34 4.16 -1.47
C LEU A 111 1.02 2.85 -1.05
N LEU A 112 1.09 2.57 0.25
CA LEU A 112 1.58 1.28 0.76
C LEU A 112 0.72 0.11 0.26
N PHE A 113 -0.60 0.24 0.36
CA PHE A 113 -1.52 -0.78 -0.14
C PHE A 113 -1.44 -0.90 -1.67
N ALA A 114 -1.36 0.23 -2.39
CA ALA A 114 -1.22 0.23 -3.84
C ALA A 114 0.07 -0.49 -4.29
N ALA A 115 1.20 -0.15 -3.68
CA ALA A 115 2.50 -0.79 -3.92
C ALA A 115 2.46 -2.30 -3.67
N LEU A 116 1.85 -2.72 -2.56
CA LEU A 116 1.78 -4.13 -2.16
C LEU A 116 0.90 -4.95 -3.12
N ILE A 117 -0.27 -4.42 -3.49
CA ILE A 117 -1.22 -5.12 -4.35
C ILE A 117 -0.69 -5.19 -5.79
N SER A 118 -0.17 -4.09 -6.33
CA SER A 118 0.26 -4.00 -7.74
C SER A 118 1.58 -4.70 -8.09
N THR A 119 2.18 -5.43 -7.14
CA THR A 119 3.42 -6.17 -7.36
C THR A 119 3.23 -7.64 -6.99
N ALA A 120 3.85 -8.12 -5.89
CA ALA A 120 3.78 -9.52 -5.46
C ALA A 120 2.37 -9.95 -5.02
N GLY A 121 1.50 -8.99 -4.65
CA GLY A 121 0.20 -9.25 -4.06
C GLY A 121 -0.92 -9.60 -5.05
N SER A 122 -0.81 -9.27 -6.34
CA SER A 122 -1.92 -9.49 -7.28
C SER A 122 -1.51 -9.63 -8.75
N ASP A 123 -0.85 -8.61 -9.30
CA ASP A 123 -0.88 -8.36 -10.75
C ASP A 123 -0.13 -9.43 -11.57
N ASN A 124 0.97 -9.97 -11.06
CA ASN A 124 1.73 -11.00 -11.78
C ASN A 124 1.31 -12.42 -11.50
N PHE A 125 0.56 -12.66 -10.43
CA PHE A 125 0.20 -14.02 -10.07
C PHE A 125 -1.17 -14.40 -10.66
N PHE A 126 -2.22 -13.67 -10.33
CA PHE A 126 -3.58 -14.13 -10.64
C PHE A 126 -3.97 -13.93 -12.10
N LEU A 127 -3.55 -12.81 -12.70
CA LEU A 127 -3.80 -12.54 -14.12
C LEU A 127 -3.09 -13.53 -15.03
N THR A 128 -1.83 -13.86 -14.72
CA THR A 128 -1.02 -14.73 -15.58
C THR A 128 -1.24 -16.21 -15.27
N THR A 129 -1.43 -16.62 -14.02
CA THR A 129 -1.53 -18.05 -13.65
C THR A 129 -2.80 -18.68 -14.23
N GLY A 130 -3.93 -17.97 -14.15
CA GLY A 130 -5.18 -18.42 -14.73
C GLY A 130 -5.05 -18.62 -16.24
N ALA A 131 -4.45 -17.65 -16.93
CA ALA A 131 -4.25 -17.68 -18.37
C ALA A 131 -3.18 -18.70 -18.81
N ALA A 132 -2.11 -18.87 -18.04
CA ALA A 132 -0.96 -19.72 -18.36
C ALA A 132 -1.36 -21.19 -18.42
N LEU A 133 -2.24 -21.65 -17.52
CA LEU A 133 -2.74 -23.03 -17.52
C LEU A 133 -3.38 -23.40 -18.88
N PHE A 134 -4.10 -22.47 -19.49
CA PHE A 134 -4.77 -22.71 -20.76
C PHE A 134 -3.86 -22.45 -21.96
N TYR A 135 -3.07 -21.37 -21.92
CA TYR A 135 -2.17 -21.01 -23.03
C TYR A 135 -1.04 -22.02 -23.24
N PHE A 136 -0.39 -22.48 -22.16
CA PHE A 136 0.72 -23.44 -22.23
C PHE A 136 0.26 -24.92 -22.19
N SER A 137 -1.04 -25.20 -22.23
CA SER A 137 -1.56 -26.57 -22.32
C SER A 137 -1.13 -27.21 -23.65
N SER A 138 -0.48 -28.38 -23.56
CA SER A 138 0.01 -29.14 -24.70
C SER A 138 -0.39 -30.61 -24.59
N ARG A 139 -0.30 -31.34 -25.71
CA ARG A 139 -0.56 -32.80 -25.69
C ARG A 139 0.44 -33.56 -24.82
N GLU A 140 1.66 -33.04 -24.67
CA GLU A 140 2.73 -33.68 -23.90
C GLU A 140 2.52 -33.51 -22.40
N ASN A 141 2.09 -32.32 -21.95
CA ASN A 141 1.86 -32.06 -20.54
C ASN A 141 0.49 -32.56 -20.04
N ARG A 142 -0.46 -32.80 -20.96
CA ARG A 142 -1.82 -33.31 -20.67
C ARG A 142 -2.58 -32.48 -19.64
N TRP A 143 -2.29 -31.19 -19.54
CA TRP A 143 -2.92 -30.31 -18.54
C TRP A 143 -4.44 -30.21 -18.68
N ALA A 144 -4.95 -30.27 -19.92
CA ALA A 144 -6.38 -30.30 -20.17
C ALA A 144 -7.07 -31.49 -19.48
N GLU A 145 -6.47 -32.68 -19.56
CA GLU A 145 -7.04 -33.91 -18.96
C GLU A 145 -6.89 -33.91 -17.43
N LEU A 146 -5.78 -33.38 -16.93
CA LEU A 146 -5.43 -33.43 -15.51
C LEU A 146 -6.11 -32.35 -14.68
N PHE A 147 -6.26 -31.14 -15.23
CA PHE A 147 -6.62 -29.97 -14.41
C PHE A 147 -7.95 -29.32 -14.78
N TYR A 148 -8.41 -29.34 -16.03
CA TYR A 148 -9.57 -28.53 -16.44
C TYR A 148 -10.84 -28.86 -15.63
N ASN A 149 -11.05 -30.13 -15.29
CA ASN A 149 -12.19 -30.57 -14.47
C ASN A 149 -12.18 -30.04 -13.02
N HIS A 150 -11.05 -29.51 -12.56
CA HIS A 150 -10.87 -28.97 -11.21
C HIS A 150 -10.80 -27.43 -11.19
N VAL A 151 -10.84 -26.78 -12.36
CA VAL A 151 -10.69 -25.32 -12.47
C VAL A 151 -12.06 -24.65 -12.42
N PRO A 152 -12.32 -23.78 -11.42
CA PRO A 152 -13.56 -23.02 -11.35
C PRO A 152 -13.73 -22.07 -12.56
N ARG A 153 -14.97 -21.82 -12.95
CA ARG A 153 -15.32 -20.93 -14.08
C ARG A 153 -14.73 -19.50 -13.97
N HIS A 154 -14.55 -19.02 -12.75
CA HIS A 154 -14.04 -17.66 -12.49
C HIS A 154 -12.51 -17.59 -12.38
N PHE A 155 -11.79 -18.70 -12.61
CA PHE A 155 -10.33 -18.75 -12.43
C PHE A 155 -9.55 -18.22 -13.63
N ALA A 156 -10.12 -18.31 -14.84
CA ALA A 156 -9.49 -17.89 -16.09
C ALA A 156 -10.50 -17.19 -17.01
N PRO A 157 -10.06 -16.24 -17.86
CA PRO A 157 -10.95 -15.55 -18.78
C PRO A 157 -11.30 -16.46 -19.96
N GLY A 158 -12.55 -16.39 -20.44
CA GLY A 158 -13.00 -17.24 -21.56
C GLY A 158 -13.14 -18.74 -21.22
N TRP A 159 -13.16 -19.09 -19.92
CA TRP A 159 -13.42 -20.44 -19.42
C TRP A 159 -14.87 -20.57 -18.92
N ASP A 160 -15.65 -21.47 -19.51
CA ASP A 160 -17.04 -21.72 -19.09
C ASP A 160 -17.19 -22.98 -18.20
N GLY A 161 -16.08 -23.63 -17.86
CA GLY A 161 -16.06 -24.89 -17.10
C GLY A 161 -16.03 -26.16 -17.98
N VAL A 162 -16.17 -26.01 -19.30
CA VAL A 162 -16.24 -27.11 -20.28
C VAL A 162 -15.36 -26.83 -21.49
N THR A 163 -15.47 -25.62 -22.05
CA THR A 163 -14.74 -25.13 -23.20
C THR A 163 -13.97 -23.86 -22.86
N TYR A 164 -12.82 -23.74 -23.53
CA TYR A 164 -11.90 -22.64 -23.38
C TYR A 164 -11.78 -21.91 -24.71
N GLN A 165 -12.02 -20.59 -24.68
CA GLN A 165 -11.90 -19.72 -25.84
C GLN A 165 -10.46 -19.22 -25.98
N ARG A 166 -9.71 -19.80 -26.92
CA ARG A 166 -8.29 -19.48 -27.11
C ARG A 166 -8.07 -18.02 -27.51
N GLU A 167 -9.01 -17.47 -28.27
CA GLU A 167 -8.98 -16.11 -28.80
C GLU A 167 -9.04 -15.03 -27.70
N VAL A 168 -9.47 -15.39 -26.48
CA VAL A 168 -9.57 -14.47 -25.35
C VAL A 168 -8.22 -14.23 -24.67
N ILE A 169 -7.33 -15.23 -24.69
CA ILE A 169 -6.06 -15.21 -23.94
C ILE A 169 -4.85 -15.13 -24.85
N GLU A 170 -4.89 -15.76 -26.03
CA GLU A 170 -3.78 -15.73 -26.97
C GLU A 170 -3.27 -14.30 -27.24
N PRO A 171 -4.13 -13.28 -27.41
CA PRO A 171 -3.67 -11.92 -27.60
C PRO A 171 -2.95 -11.28 -26.40
N MET A 172 -3.16 -11.79 -25.18
CA MET A 172 -2.41 -11.37 -23.99
C MET A 172 -0.92 -11.74 -24.13
N TYR A 173 -0.62 -12.89 -24.73
CA TYR A 173 0.74 -13.40 -24.86
C TYR A 173 1.40 -13.01 -26.18
N SER A 174 0.65 -12.96 -27.28
CA SER A 174 1.19 -12.53 -28.57
C SER A 174 1.36 -11.01 -28.66
N GLY A 175 0.65 -10.26 -27.80
CA GLY A 175 0.57 -8.81 -27.87
C GLY A 175 -0.17 -8.31 -29.12
N GLY A 176 -0.12 -6.99 -29.34
CA GLY A 176 -0.62 -6.35 -30.56
C GLY A 176 -2.06 -5.87 -30.54
N LEU A 177 -2.80 -6.07 -29.44
CA LEU A 177 -4.15 -5.51 -29.29
C LEU A 177 -4.14 -4.06 -28.84
N ASN A 178 -5.04 -3.27 -29.41
CA ASN A 178 -5.46 -2.00 -28.85
C ASN A 178 -6.40 -2.20 -27.65
N TYR A 179 -6.50 -1.21 -26.77
CA TYR A 179 -7.38 -1.27 -25.58
C TYR A 179 -8.85 -1.60 -25.90
N THR A 180 -9.33 -1.18 -27.07
CA THR A 180 -10.71 -1.43 -27.56
C THR A 180 -10.94 -2.85 -28.08
N GLU A 181 -9.87 -3.59 -28.36
CA GLU A 181 -9.94 -4.94 -28.93
C GLU A 181 -9.89 -6.03 -27.84
N ILE A 182 -9.60 -5.64 -26.60
CA ILE A 182 -9.58 -6.55 -25.45
C ILE A 182 -11.03 -6.98 -25.14
N PRO A 183 -11.32 -8.29 -25.07
CA PRO A 183 -12.66 -8.80 -24.79
C PRO A 183 -13.01 -8.68 -23.30
N TRP A 184 -13.16 -7.45 -22.79
CA TRP A 184 -13.38 -7.13 -21.38
C TRP A 184 -14.50 -7.94 -20.72
N HIS A 185 -15.56 -8.28 -21.47
CA HIS A 185 -16.66 -9.11 -20.95
C HIS A 185 -16.18 -10.48 -20.45
N ALA A 186 -15.21 -11.10 -21.15
CA ALA A 186 -14.71 -12.43 -20.82
C ALA A 186 -13.76 -12.39 -19.62
N TRP A 187 -13.11 -11.24 -19.37
CA TRP A 187 -12.20 -11.01 -18.26
C TRP A 187 -12.92 -10.58 -16.98
N THR A 188 -14.08 -9.92 -17.10
CA THR A 188 -14.80 -9.32 -15.97
C THR A 188 -15.10 -10.32 -14.85
N VAL A 189 -15.54 -11.54 -15.20
CA VAL A 189 -15.87 -12.58 -14.20
C VAL A 189 -14.65 -12.97 -13.39
N MET A 190 -13.50 -13.17 -14.06
CA MET A 190 -12.24 -13.49 -13.39
C MET A 190 -11.77 -12.33 -12.51
N LEU A 191 -11.76 -11.10 -13.04
CA LEU A 191 -11.33 -9.91 -12.33
C LEU A 191 -12.17 -9.64 -11.07
N LEU A 192 -13.49 -9.84 -11.16
CA LEU A 192 -14.38 -9.72 -10.00
C LEU A 192 -14.14 -10.83 -8.98
N GLY A 193 -13.97 -12.08 -9.43
CA GLY A 193 -13.69 -13.21 -8.55
C GLY A 193 -12.41 -13.01 -7.73
N TRP A 194 -11.31 -12.67 -8.41
CA TRP A 194 -10.05 -12.35 -7.76
C TRP A 194 -10.13 -11.07 -6.93
N GLY A 195 -10.81 -10.02 -7.41
CA GLY A 195 -10.99 -8.77 -6.69
C GLY A 195 -11.70 -8.97 -5.34
N ILE A 196 -12.78 -9.76 -5.32
CA ILE A 196 -13.48 -10.11 -4.08
C ILE A 196 -12.60 -10.95 -3.16
N PHE A 197 -11.91 -11.96 -3.70
CA PHE A 197 -11.01 -12.79 -2.92
C PHE A 197 -9.89 -11.98 -2.25
N LEU A 198 -9.22 -11.11 -3.02
CA LEU A 198 -8.16 -10.23 -2.52
C LEU A 198 -8.72 -9.27 -1.46
N LEU A 199 -9.88 -8.67 -1.70
CA LEU A 199 -10.54 -7.81 -0.72
C LEU A 199 -10.78 -8.56 0.61
N MET A 200 -11.24 -9.80 0.56
CA MET A 200 -11.45 -10.63 1.76
C MET A 200 -10.14 -10.96 2.47
N VAL A 201 -9.10 -11.36 1.74
CA VAL A 201 -7.78 -11.70 2.30
C VAL A 201 -7.15 -10.49 2.97
N TYR A 202 -7.06 -9.36 2.26
CA TYR A 202 -6.47 -8.14 2.82
C TYR A 202 -7.31 -7.57 3.97
N SER A 203 -8.63 -7.68 3.91
CA SER A 203 -9.49 -7.34 5.04
C SER A 203 -9.15 -8.22 6.24
N SER A 204 -9.08 -9.54 6.08
CA SER A 204 -8.73 -10.48 7.15
C SER A 204 -7.38 -10.16 7.79
N LEU A 205 -6.35 -9.88 6.97
CA LEU A 205 -5.03 -9.46 7.44
C LEU A 205 -5.10 -8.15 8.22
N PHE A 206 -5.89 -7.18 7.74
CA PHE A 206 -6.10 -5.91 8.42
C PHE A 206 -6.78 -6.09 9.79
N TRP A 207 -7.88 -6.86 9.86
CA TRP A 207 -8.57 -7.15 11.12
C TRP A 207 -7.69 -7.92 12.10
N THR A 208 -6.92 -8.90 11.61
CA THR A 208 -5.96 -9.64 12.43
C THR A 208 -4.89 -8.71 12.99
N SER A 209 -4.36 -7.82 12.16
CA SER A 209 -3.38 -6.81 12.59
C SER A 209 -3.97 -5.86 13.64
N LEU A 210 -5.25 -5.49 13.54
CA LEU A 210 -5.94 -4.68 14.54
C LEU A 210 -6.08 -5.40 15.89
N LEU A 211 -6.40 -6.69 15.86
CA LEU A 211 -6.50 -7.51 17.08
C LEU A 211 -5.14 -7.67 17.76
N LEU A 212 -4.09 -7.94 16.98
CA LEU A 212 -2.74 -8.16 17.48
C LEU A 212 -1.99 -6.86 17.82
N ARG A 213 -2.44 -5.71 17.31
CA ARG A 213 -1.80 -4.40 17.51
C ARG A 213 -1.44 -4.14 18.96
N ARG A 214 -2.37 -4.40 19.89
CA ARG A 214 -2.14 -4.14 21.31
C ARG A 214 -1.07 -5.08 21.88
N GLN A 215 -1.14 -6.37 21.53
CA GLN A 215 -0.17 -7.37 21.95
C GLN A 215 1.24 -7.04 21.47
N TRP A 216 1.38 -6.70 20.18
CA TRP A 216 2.67 -6.36 19.57
C TRP A 216 3.30 -5.11 20.20
N ILE A 217 2.50 -4.10 20.52
CA ILE A 217 2.99 -2.85 21.12
C ILE A 217 3.32 -3.04 22.61
N GLU A 218 2.40 -3.61 23.39
CA GLU A 218 2.52 -3.62 24.86
C GLU A 218 3.34 -4.80 25.39
N SER A 219 3.19 -5.99 24.80
CA SER A 219 3.79 -7.22 25.33
C SER A 219 5.09 -7.61 24.62
N GLU A 220 5.12 -7.46 23.29
CA GLU A 220 6.27 -7.90 22.48
C GLU A 220 7.24 -6.75 22.15
N ALA A 221 6.89 -5.51 22.51
CA ALA A 221 7.66 -4.30 22.23
C ALA A 221 8.19 -4.26 20.78
N LEU A 222 7.35 -4.67 19.83
CA LEU A 222 7.72 -4.79 18.43
C LEU A 222 8.09 -3.40 17.89
N SER A 223 9.31 -3.27 17.40
CA SER A 223 9.75 -2.02 16.78
C SER A 223 9.17 -1.88 15.37
N PHE A 224 8.73 -0.67 15.01
CA PHE A 224 8.16 -0.34 13.69
C PHE A 224 9.07 0.61 12.90
N PRO A 225 10.31 0.19 12.54
CA PRO A 225 11.30 1.09 11.93
C PRO A 225 10.83 1.65 10.58
N LEU A 226 10.03 0.89 9.83
CA LEU A 226 9.51 1.32 8.53
C LEU A 226 8.55 2.52 8.61
N VAL A 227 7.95 2.77 9.77
CA VAL A 227 7.01 3.88 9.97
C VAL A 227 7.74 5.15 10.42
N GLN A 228 8.95 5.03 10.99
CA GLN A 228 9.70 6.16 11.53
C GLN A 228 10.04 7.20 10.47
N LEU A 229 10.55 6.77 9.32
CA LEU A 229 10.94 7.68 8.24
C LEU A 229 9.75 8.49 7.70
N PRO A 230 8.61 7.87 7.30
CA PRO A 230 7.41 8.60 6.92
C PRO A 230 6.91 9.57 8.00
N LEU A 231 6.94 9.16 9.27
CA LEU A 231 6.54 10.04 10.37
C LEU A 231 7.44 11.27 10.45
N GLN A 232 8.75 11.10 10.39
CA GLN A 232 9.72 12.21 10.40
C GLN A 232 9.55 13.14 9.19
N MET A 233 9.22 12.61 8.01
CA MET A 233 8.96 13.44 6.81
C MET A 233 7.72 14.33 6.96
N VAL A 234 6.74 13.86 7.71
CA VAL A 234 5.43 14.50 7.84
C VAL A 234 5.32 15.36 9.11
N GLU A 235 6.18 15.08 10.10
CA GLU A 235 6.29 15.82 11.34
C GLU A 235 6.91 17.20 11.07
N THR A 236 6.13 18.24 11.32
CA THR A 236 6.63 19.61 11.36
C THR A 236 7.25 19.86 12.72
N GLY A 237 8.58 19.83 12.84
CA GLY A 237 9.25 20.18 14.08
C GLY A 237 9.08 21.67 14.47
N PRO A 238 9.23 22.05 15.76
CA PRO A 238 8.94 21.29 16.97
C PRO A 238 7.78 21.92 17.78
N SER A 239 7.04 21.10 18.52
CA SER A 239 6.47 21.55 19.79
C SER A 239 7.65 21.96 20.68
N SER A 240 7.91 23.26 20.79
CA SER A 240 8.94 23.82 21.65
C SER A 240 8.52 23.63 23.11
N SER A 241 8.89 22.49 23.70
CA SER A 241 9.22 22.46 25.12
C SER A 241 10.74 22.46 25.20
N PRO A 242 11.36 23.53 25.75
CA PRO A 242 12.81 23.55 25.93
C PRO A 242 13.23 22.37 26.82
N PRO A 243 14.38 21.73 26.58
CA PRO A 243 14.91 20.75 27.52
C PRO A 243 15.04 21.45 28.88
N ALA A 244 14.43 20.87 29.90
CA ALA A 244 14.64 21.29 31.28
C ALA A 244 16.16 21.32 31.50
N ARG A 245 16.67 22.51 31.78
CA ARG A 245 18.08 22.67 32.17
C ARG A 245 18.23 21.96 33.51
N GLU A 246 19.05 20.92 33.51
CA GLU A 246 19.67 20.39 34.73
C GLU A 246 20.61 21.44 35.36
#